data_AF-A0A2D4ZQS6-F1
#
_entry.id   AF-A0A2D4ZQS6-F1
#
_cell.length_a   1.000
_cell.length_b   1.000
_cell.length_c   1.000
_cell.angle_alpha   90.00
_cell.angle_beta   90.00
_cell.angle_gamma   90.00
#
_symmetry.space_group_name_H-M   'P 1'
#
loop_
_entity.id
_entity.type
_entity.pdbx_description
1 polymer ?
#
loop_
_entity_poly.entity_id
_entity_poly.type
_entity_poly.pdbx_seq_one_letter_code
_entity_poly.pdbx_strand_id
1 'polypeptide(L)'
;MQKDNLGICSRCGSDACYETDLGADYKVHMCYGCGFTTNTLMTEDSEFLEEQLEVLPELYKDLASVDENGLTWVPSTINIEDKGMIFIQGKSINDWNWVACPAKELTEEEKQNFPEDATYKMDMKNASYFKEREFIEAMDYIGMFKTIK
;
A
#
# COMPACT_ATOMS: atom_id res chain seq x y z
N MET A 1 -20.81 14.69 -10.92
CA MET A 1 -20.35 13.79 -9.84
C MET A 1 -19.68 12.63 -10.53
N GLN A 2 -18.34 12.62 -10.54
CA GLN A 2 -17.59 11.46 -11.00
C GLN A 2 -17.94 10.34 -9.99
N LYS A 3 -18.48 9.22 -10.46
CA LYS A 3 -18.72 8.07 -9.57
C LYS A 3 -17.36 7.57 -9.15
N ASP A 4 -17.16 7.37 -7.85
CA ASP A 4 -16.00 6.65 -7.34
C ASP A 4 -15.99 5.24 -7.97
N ASN A 5 -14.86 4.83 -8.53
CA ASN A 5 -14.71 3.54 -9.20
C ASN A 5 -14.42 2.43 -8.17
N LEU A 6 -15.29 2.29 -7.17
CA LEU A 6 -15.23 1.22 -6.18
C LEU A 6 -16.00 0.00 -6.68
N GLY A 7 -15.35 -1.16 -6.63
CA GLY A 7 -15.91 -2.46 -7.00
C GLY A 7 -15.53 -3.56 -6.01
N ILE A 8 -15.89 -4.80 -6.36
CA ILE A 8 -15.52 -5.99 -5.57
C ILE A 8 -14.08 -6.41 -5.93
N CYS A 9 -13.24 -6.58 -4.92
CA CYS A 9 -11.89 -7.09 -5.07
C CYS A 9 -11.92 -8.59 -5.38
N SER A 10 -11.38 -8.97 -6.53
CA SER A 10 -11.25 -10.37 -6.97
C SER A 10 -10.35 -11.22 -6.07
N ARG A 11 -9.40 -10.61 -5.35
CA ARG A 11 -8.55 -11.31 -4.37
C ARG A 11 -9.28 -11.70 -3.09
N CYS A 12 -10.04 -10.77 -2.50
CA CYS A 12 -10.49 -10.88 -1.10
C CYS A 12 -11.98 -10.64 -0.89
N GLY A 13 -12.75 -10.34 -1.93
CA GLY A 13 -14.19 -10.11 -1.89
C GLY A 13 -14.65 -8.83 -1.18
N SER A 14 -13.74 -7.93 -0.80
CA SER A 14 -14.11 -6.62 -0.25
C SER A 14 -14.71 -5.73 -1.34
N ASP A 15 -15.70 -4.89 -0.98
CA ASP A 15 -16.34 -3.91 -1.85
C ASP A 15 -15.60 -2.55 -1.92
N ALA A 16 -14.40 -2.48 -1.33
CA ALA A 16 -13.56 -1.29 -1.31
C ALA A 16 -12.39 -1.38 -2.30
N CYS A 17 -12.61 -1.94 -3.48
CA CYS A 17 -11.59 -2.04 -4.54
C CYS A 17 -11.66 -0.86 -5.49
N TYR A 18 -10.67 0.03 -5.43
CA TYR A 18 -10.63 1.22 -6.27
C TYR A 18 -9.91 0.96 -7.58
N GLU A 19 -10.57 1.25 -8.71
CA GLU A 19 -9.99 1.18 -10.06
C GLU A 19 -9.60 2.58 -10.55
N THR A 20 -8.34 2.74 -10.91
CA THR A 20 -7.84 3.94 -11.61
C THR A 20 -7.52 3.58 -13.06
N ASP A 21 -8.23 4.20 -14.00
CA ASP A 21 -7.95 4.12 -15.43
C ASP A 21 -6.98 5.23 -15.81
N LEU A 22 -5.80 4.85 -16.29
CA LEU A 22 -4.73 5.75 -16.69
C LEU A 22 -4.61 5.88 -18.23
N GLY A 23 -5.57 5.31 -18.97
CA GLY A 23 -5.58 5.27 -20.43
C GLY A 23 -4.71 4.16 -21.01
N ALA A 24 -4.75 4.01 -22.34
CA ALA A 24 -3.99 2.98 -23.07
C ALA A 24 -4.19 1.55 -22.53
N ASP A 25 -5.42 1.23 -22.11
CA ASP A 25 -5.80 -0.04 -21.48
C ASP A 25 -5.00 -0.39 -20.20
N TYR A 26 -4.41 0.63 -19.57
CA TYR A 26 -3.71 0.50 -18.30
C TYR A 26 -4.62 0.88 -17.12
N LYS A 27 -4.98 -0.12 -16.33
CA LYS A 27 -5.79 0.06 -15.12
C LYS A 27 -5.05 -0.43 -13.90
N VAL A 28 -5.12 0.34 -12.82
CA VAL A 28 -4.56 -0.02 -11.51
C VAL A 28 -5.71 -0.28 -10.55
N HIS A 29 -5.67 -1.41 -9.87
CA HIS A 29 -6.63 -1.81 -8.86
C HIS A 29 -5.97 -1.80 -7.49
N MET A 30 -6.54 -1.06 -6.55
CA MET A 30 -6.07 -1.00 -5.16
C MET A 30 -7.22 -1.35 -4.22
N CYS A 31 -7.07 -2.42 -3.44
CA CYS A 31 -8.10 -2.85 -2.51
C CYS A 31 -7.87 -2.29 -1.11
N TYR A 32 -8.67 -1.30 -0.68
CA TYR A 32 -8.55 -0.72 0.66
C TYR A 32 -8.95 -1.70 1.78
N GLY A 33 -9.69 -2.75 1.47
CA GLY A 33 -10.05 -3.79 2.44
C GLY A 33 -8.99 -4.87 2.71
N CYS A 34 -7.92 -4.95 1.90
CA CYS A 34 -6.80 -5.87 2.20
C CYS A 34 -5.42 -5.27 2.00
N GLY A 35 -5.29 -4.12 1.34
CA GLY A 35 -4.01 -3.45 1.09
C GLY A 35 -3.22 -4.00 -0.10
N PHE A 36 -3.81 -4.90 -0.89
CA PHE A 36 -3.17 -5.44 -2.08
C PHE A 36 -3.51 -4.60 -3.31
N THR A 37 -2.57 -4.58 -4.25
CA THR A 37 -2.68 -3.88 -5.52
C THR A 37 -2.35 -4.81 -6.68
N THR A 38 -2.93 -4.54 -7.84
CA THR A 38 -2.58 -5.16 -9.12
C THR A 38 -2.82 -4.16 -10.26
N ASN A 39 -2.37 -4.48 -11.48
CA ASN A 39 -2.69 -3.71 -12.67
C ASN A 39 -2.78 -4.63 -13.90
N THR A 40 -3.26 -4.09 -15.03
CA THR A 40 -3.50 -4.88 -16.26
C THR A 40 -2.25 -5.50 -16.88
N LEU A 41 -1.05 -5.13 -16.44
CA LEU A 41 0.21 -5.72 -16.89
C LEU A 41 0.73 -6.83 -15.97
N MET A 42 0.13 -7.06 -14.80
CA MET A 42 0.60 -8.06 -13.83
C MET A 42 0.03 -9.46 -14.12
N THR A 43 0.29 -10.00 -15.30
CA THR A 43 -0.15 -11.36 -15.70
C THR A 43 0.95 -12.41 -15.52
N GLU A 44 0.57 -13.70 -15.44
CA GLU A 44 1.40 -14.85 -15.00
C GLU A 44 2.72 -15.07 -15.78
N ASP A 45 2.91 -14.47 -16.96
CA ASP A 45 4.15 -14.59 -17.76
C ASP A 45 4.65 -13.23 -18.28
N SER A 46 4.25 -12.13 -17.66
CA SER A 46 4.65 -10.80 -18.11
C SER A 46 6.06 -10.44 -17.62
N GLU A 47 6.88 -9.91 -18.53
CA GLU A 47 8.19 -9.29 -18.19
C GLU A 47 8.01 -8.21 -17.13
N PHE A 48 6.91 -7.46 -17.20
CA PHE A 48 6.55 -6.47 -16.18
C PHE A 48 6.42 -7.09 -14.78
N LEU A 49 5.71 -8.22 -14.63
CA LEU A 49 5.59 -8.88 -13.33
C LEU A 49 6.94 -9.44 -12.86
N GLU A 50 7.73 -10.03 -13.77
CA GLU A 50 9.06 -10.55 -13.45
C GLU A 50 9.96 -9.46 -12.87
N GLU A 51 10.11 -8.33 -13.57
CA GLU A 51 10.90 -7.18 -13.11
C GLU A 51 10.42 -6.63 -11.76
N GLN A 52 9.10 -6.55 -11.55
CA GLN A 52 8.53 -6.11 -10.28
C GLN A 52 8.84 -7.09 -9.13
N LEU A 53 8.75 -8.39 -9.39
CA LEU A 53 9.04 -9.42 -8.39
C LEU A 53 10.54 -9.48 -8.07
N GLU A 54 11.45 -9.14 -8.98
CA GLU A 54 12.89 -9.12 -8.68
C GLU A 54 13.26 -8.12 -7.58
N VAL A 55 12.61 -6.95 -7.57
CA VAL A 55 12.91 -5.87 -6.63
C VAL A 55 12.10 -5.92 -5.33
N LEU A 56 11.05 -6.74 -5.27
CA LEU A 56 10.22 -6.88 -4.08
C LEU A 56 10.94 -7.65 -2.97
N PRO A 57 10.67 -7.36 -1.68
CA PRO A 57 11.14 -8.21 -0.59
C PRO A 57 10.48 -9.59 -0.65
N GLU A 58 11.18 -10.65 -0.21
CA GLU A 58 10.70 -12.05 -0.29
C GLU A 58 9.30 -12.25 0.29
N LEU A 59 8.99 -11.65 1.45
CA LEU A 59 7.66 -11.76 2.04
C LEU A 59 6.54 -11.18 1.15
N TYR A 60 6.82 -10.14 0.35
CA TYR A 60 5.83 -9.60 -0.59
C TYR A 60 5.57 -10.59 -1.73
N LYS A 61 6.61 -11.25 -2.21
CA LYS A 61 6.51 -12.28 -3.25
C LYS A 61 5.74 -13.50 -2.74
N ASP A 62 6.05 -13.97 -1.53
CA ASP A 62 5.37 -15.10 -0.89
C ASP A 62 3.87 -14.84 -0.66
N LEU A 63 3.49 -13.57 -0.47
CA LEU A 63 2.09 -13.16 -0.31
C LEU A 63 1.37 -12.90 -1.65
N ALA A 64 2.09 -12.92 -2.77
CA ALA A 64 1.49 -12.67 -4.06
C ALA A 64 0.44 -13.75 -4.39
N SER A 65 -0.67 -13.34 -4.99
CA SER A 65 -1.77 -14.25 -5.31
C SER A 65 -2.41 -13.89 -6.65
N VAL A 66 -2.64 -14.88 -7.49
CA VAL A 66 -3.33 -14.71 -8.77
C VAL A 66 -4.84 -14.77 -8.56
N ASP A 67 -5.57 -13.83 -9.15
CA ASP A 67 -7.03 -13.84 -9.11
C ASP A 67 -7.67 -14.63 -10.27
N GLU A 68 -9.00 -14.69 -10.31
CA GLU A 68 -9.75 -15.40 -11.37
C GLU A 68 -9.56 -14.84 -12.78
N ASN A 69 -9.06 -13.59 -12.90
CA ASN A 69 -8.78 -12.94 -14.18
C ASN A 69 -7.33 -13.11 -14.63
N GLY A 70 -6.51 -13.85 -13.87
CA GLY A 70 -5.09 -14.05 -14.16
C GLY A 70 -4.21 -12.87 -13.79
N LEU A 71 -4.69 -11.96 -12.92
CA LEU A 71 -3.90 -10.83 -12.42
C LEU A 71 -3.25 -11.19 -11.07
N THR A 72 -1.95 -10.94 -10.97
CA THR A 72 -1.17 -11.13 -9.76
C THR A 72 -1.33 -9.93 -8.84
N TRP A 73 -1.82 -10.17 -7.63
CA TRP A 73 -1.95 -9.19 -6.57
C TRP A 73 -0.77 -9.24 -5.62
N VAL A 74 -0.19 -8.09 -5.30
CA VAL A 74 0.91 -7.95 -4.35
C VAL A 74 0.56 -6.99 -3.22
N PRO A 75 1.15 -7.12 -2.02
CA PRO A 75 0.97 -6.14 -0.96
C PRO A 75 1.48 -4.76 -1.43
N SER A 76 0.72 -3.71 -1.15
CA SER A 76 1.15 -2.34 -1.46
C SER A 76 2.06 -1.77 -0.37
N THR A 77 2.82 -0.72 -0.72
CA THR A 77 3.47 0.16 0.26
C THR A 77 2.92 1.56 0.08
N ILE A 78 2.45 2.18 1.18
CA ILE A 78 2.05 3.59 1.21
C ILE A 78 3.18 4.37 1.84
N ASN A 79 3.56 5.50 1.26
CA ASN A 79 4.50 6.44 1.86
C ASN A 79 4.12 7.86 1.44
N ILE A 80 3.57 8.62 2.38
CA ILE A 80 3.11 9.99 2.15
C ILE A 80 3.78 10.86 3.21
N GLU A 81 4.54 11.85 2.76
CA GLU A 81 5.47 12.63 3.58
C GLU A 81 4.83 13.19 4.86
N ASP A 82 3.65 13.82 4.74
CA ASP A 82 2.95 14.50 5.84
C ASP A 82 1.93 13.61 6.56
N LYS A 83 1.76 12.34 6.15
CA LYS A 83 0.78 11.40 6.74
C LYS A 83 1.45 10.23 7.42
N GLY A 84 2.29 9.51 6.70
CA GLY A 84 2.95 8.32 7.20
C GLY A 84 3.23 7.26 6.15
N MET A 85 3.66 6.11 6.63
CA MET A 85 4.04 4.96 5.83
C MET A 85 3.25 3.72 6.27
N ILE A 86 2.83 2.89 5.32
CA ILE A 86 2.24 1.57 5.56
C ILE A 86 3.01 0.54 4.74
N PHE A 87 3.47 -0.53 5.39
CA PHE A 87 4.21 -1.62 4.75
C PHE A 87 3.94 -2.93 5.49
N ILE A 88 4.23 -4.08 4.90
CA ILE A 88 4.13 -5.36 5.64
C ILE A 88 5.38 -5.64 6.45
N GLN A 89 5.21 -6.28 7.60
CA GLN A 89 6.29 -6.87 8.39
C GLN A 89 5.85 -8.22 8.95
N GLY A 90 6.70 -9.23 8.84
CA GLY A 90 6.38 -10.58 9.29
C GLY A 90 7.53 -11.55 9.09
N LYS A 91 7.32 -12.79 9.55
CA LYS A 91 8.26 -13.91 9.38
C LYS A 91 7.82 -14.89 8.31
N SER A 92 6.53 -14.93 7.99
CA SER A 92 5.97 -15.86 7.01
C SER A 92 4.59 -15.39 6.55
N ILE A 93 4.04 -16.05 5.52
CA ILE A 93 2.67 -15.83 5.03
C ILE A 93 1.57 -16.00 6.09
N ASN A 94 1.87 -16.74 7.18
CA ASN A 94 0.93 -16.98 8.29
C ASN A 94 1.20 -16.09 9.51
N ASP A 95 2.29 -15.33 9.52
CA ASP A 95 2.71 -14.48 10.65
C ASP A 95 3.30 -13.17 10.11
N TRP A 96 2.40 -12.27 9.71
CA TRP A 96 2.69 -10.92 9.24
C TRP A 96 1.58 -9.96 9.64
N ASN A 97 1.88 -8.67 9.62
CA ASN A 97 0.94 -7.59 9.85
C ASN A 97 1.27 -6.41 8.91
N TRP A 98 0.26 -5.58 8.62
CA TRP A 98 0.48 -4.22 8.16
C TRP A 98 1.07 -3.41 9.31
N VAL A 99 2.14 -2.67 9.03
CA VAL A 99 2.77 -1.74 9.97
C VAL A 99 2.48 -0.34 9.46
N ALA A 100 1.81 0.46 10.29
CA ALA A 100 1.49 1.85 9.97
C ALA A 100 2.31 2.78 10.87
N CYS A 101 3.13 3.63 10.26
CA CYS A 101 4.02 4.58 10.92
C CYS A 101 3.57 6.01 10.57
N PRO A 102 2.98 6.77 11.50
CA PRO A 102 2.57 8.15 11.25
C PRO A 102 3.77 9.04 10.94
N ALA A 103 3.56 10.10 10.17
CA ALA A 103 4.53 11.16 9.99
C ALA A 103 4.54 12.08 11.23
N LYS A 104 5.70 12.65 11.52
CA LYS A 104 5.86 13.75 12.47
C LYS A 104 6.79 14.81 11.90
N GLU A 105 6.49 16.07 12.20
CA GLU A 105 7.35 17.18 11.82
C GLU A 105 8.76 17.01 12.43
N LEU A 106 9.77 17.37 11.66
CA LEU A 106 11.14 17.44 12.14
C LEU A 106 11.30 18.60 13.12
N THR A 107 11.96 18.35 14.24
CA THR A 107 12.40 19.44 15.11
C THR A 107 13.54 20.22 14.45
N GLU A 108 13.77 21.46 14.86
CA GLU A 108 14.90 22.28 14.36
C GLU A 108 16.26 21.57 14.52
N GLU A 109 16.44 20.84 15.62
CA GLU A 109 17.65 20.04 15.87
C GLU A 109 17.77 18.83 14.95
N GLU A 110 16.65 18.28 14.49
CA GLU A 110 16.64 17.09 13.64
C GLU A 110 16.88 17.46 12.18
N LYS A 111 16.40 18.63 11.72
CA LYS A 111 16.55 19.12 10.33
C LYS A 111 17.98 19.04 9.82
N GLN A 112 19.00 19.24 10.67
CA GLN A 112 20.41 19.14 10.27
C GLN A 112 20.84 17.73 9.78
N ASN A 113 20.07 16.68 10.08
CA ASN A 113 20.35 15.31 9.68
C ASN A 113 19.49 14.83 8.49
N PHE A 114 18.68 15.73 7.93
CA PHE A 114 17.77 15.44 6.82
C PHE A 114 18.08 16.38 5.64
N PRO A 115 17.62 16.07 4.42
CA PRO A 115 17.63 17.01 3.30
C PRO A 115 17.01 18.36 3.69
N GLU A 116 17.50 19.46 3.12
CA GLU A 116 17.07 20.83 3.50
C GLU A 116 15.56 21.07 3.29
N ASP A 117 14.94 20.35 2.36
CA ASP A 117 13.53 20.41 2.01
C ASP A 117 12.65 19.47 2.83
N ALA A 118 13.24 18.57 3.64
CA ALA A 118 12.48 17.63 4.45
C ALA A 118 11.74 18.35 5.59
N THR A 119 10.43 18.12 5.66
CA THR A 119 9.59 18.71 6.72
C THR A 119 9.12 17.67 7.73
N TYR A 120 9.00 16.41 7.32
CA TYR A 120 8.53 15.31 8.15
C TYR A 120 9.54 14.15 8.19
N LYS A 121 9.34 13.28 9.18
CA LYS A 121 9.93 11.95 9.25
C LYS A 121 8.91 10.93 9.75
N MET A 122 9.18 9.66 9.50
CA MET A 122 8.35 8.58 10.01
C MET A 122 8.55 8.37 11.51
N ASP A 123 7.47 8.39 12.28
CA ASP A 123 7.48 8.16 13.71
C ASP A 123 7.42 6.67 14.04
N MET A 124 8.54 5.98 13.79
CA MET A 124 8.68 4.54 14.06
C MET A 124 8.39 4.16 15.53
N LYS A 125 8.45 5.11 16.47
CA LYS A 125 8.12 4.85 17.89
C LYS A 125 6.63 4.68 18.12
N ASN A 126 5.81 5.29 17.26
CA ASN A 126 4.35 5.20 17.28
C ASN A 126 3.85 4.33 16.11
N ALA A 127 4.65 3.34 15.70
CA ALA A 127 4.19 2.34 14.73
C ALA A 127 3.09 1.46 15.35
N SER A 128 2.04 1.18 14.59
CA SER A 128 0.96 0.27 14.98
C SER A 128 0.84 -0.89 13.99
N TYR A 129 0.33 -2.02 14.47
CA TYR A 129 0.25 -3.28 13.72
C TYR A 129 -1.21 -3.65 13.47
N PHE A 130 -1.52 -4.00 12.23
CA PHE A 130 -2.87 -4.30 11.77
C PHE A 130 -2.89 -5.63 11.01
N LYS A 131 -3.94 -6.43 11.19
CA LYS A 131 -4.13 -7.70 10.49
C LYS A 131 -4.38 -7.47 9.00
N GLU A 132 -4.29 -8.53 8.20
CA GLU A 132 -4.45 -8.48 6.73
C GLU A 132 -5.67 -7.66 6.28
N ARG A 133 -6.80 -7.80 6.98
CA ARG A 133 -8.09 -7.17 6.65
C ARG A 133 -8.30 -5.81 7.28
N GLU A 134 -7.32 -5.30 8.03
CA GLU A 134 -7.38 -4.04 8.76
C GLU A 134 -6.56 -2.93 8.07
N PHE A 135 -6.42 -3.01 6.75
CA PHE A 135 -5.62 -2.05 5.98
C PHE A 135 -6.23 -0.65 5.97
N ILE A 136 -7.56 -0.54 5.96
CA ILE A 136 -8.23 0.78 6.01
C ILE A 136 -8.05 1.45 7.37
N GLU A 137 -7.99 0.67 8.46
CA GLU A 137 -7.65 1.15 9.80
C GLU A 137 -6.20 1.62 9.86
N ALA A 138 -5.27 0.91 9.19
CA ALA A 138 -3.89 1.37 9.04
C ALA A 138 -3.80 2.72 8.30
N MET A 139 -4.61 2.90 7.25
CA MET A 139 -4.73 4.17 6.51
C MET A 139 -5.30 5.29 7.39
N ASP A 140 -6.35 5.02 8.17
CA ASP A 140 -6.91 6.01 9.09
C ASP A 140 -5.92 6.38 10.20
N TYR A 141 -5.14 5.40 10.68
CA TYR A 141 -4.13 5.61 11.71
C TYR A 141 -3.05 6.62 11.31
N ILE A 142 -2.57 6.55 10.06
CA ILE A 142 -1.64 7.56 9.51
C ILE A 142 -2.35 8.86 9.07
N GLY A 143 -3.66 8.96 9.29
CA GLY A 143 -4.44 10.17 9.03
C GLY A 143 -4.79 10.40 7.56
N MET A 144 -4.86 9.35 6.73
CA MET A 144 -5.24 9.46 5.30
C MET A 144 -6.55 10.21 5.08
N PHE A 145 -7.52 10.01 5.97
CA PHE A 145 -8.87 10.55 5.82
C PHE A 145 -9.09 11.86 6.58
N LYS A 146 -8.05 12.37 7.27
CA LYS A 146 -8.12 13.65 7.97
C LYS A 146 -7.81 14.77 6.99
N THR A 147 -8.82 15.61 6.72
CA THR A 147 -8.64 16.83 5.92
C THR A 147 -7.77 17.82 6.68
N ILE A 148 -6.76 18.38 6.01
CA ILE A 148 -6.02 19.53 6.51
C ILE A 148 -7.02 20.69 6.55
N LYS A 149 -7.24 21.28 7.73
CA LYS A 149 -8.06 22.48 7.90
C LYS A 149 -7.26 23.72 7.55
#